data_AF-A0A9D1K887-F1
#
_entry.id   AF-A0A9D1K887-F1
#
_cell.length_a   1.000
_cell.length_b   1.000
_cell.length_c   1.000
_cell.angle_alpha   90.00
_cell.angle_beta   90.00
_cell.angle_gamma   90.00
#
_symmetry.space_group_name_H-M   'P 1'
#
loop_
_entity.id
_entity.type
_entity.pdbx_description
1 polymer ?
#
loop_
_entity_poly.entity_id
_entity_poly.type
_entity_poly.pdbx_seq_one_letter_code
_entity_poly.pdbx_strand_id
1 'polypeptide(L)'
;MKKAIIGRKVGMTQIFDEAGKVVPVTVIEAGPCVVVQKKTADKEGYDAVQLGYGEVAAKKLTKPEKGHLEKAGVGLMKHLHEFRLEDCSALNVGDVLKADVFKEGERVDVTGISKGHGYAGVVKRWNAGRTPTSHGGGPVHRHA
;
A
#
# COMPACT_ATOMS: atom_id res chain seq x y z
N MET A 1 -19.57 0.05 -5.76
CA MET A 1 -18.36 0.51 -6.45
C MET A 1 -17.16 0.24 -5.56
N LYS A 2 -16.20 -0.59 -6.01
CA LYS A 2 -14.94 -0.80 -5.29
C LYS A 2 -14.12 0.49 -5.43
N LYS A 3 -13.71 1.08 -4.31
CA LYS A 3 -12.91 2.31 -4.26
C LYS A 3 -11.50 1.94 -3.84
N ALA A 4 -10.52 2.64 -4.37
CA ALA A 4 -9.14 2.43 -4.02
C ALA A 4 -8.40 3.77 -3.93
N ILE A 5 -7.47 3.85 -3.00
CA ILE A 5 -6.56 4.98 -2.85
C ILE A 5 -5.18 4.47 -2.47
N ILE A 6 -4.15 5.20 -2.87
CA ILE A 6 -2.79 4.98 -2.41
C ILE A 6 -2.52 5.99 -1.28
N GLY A 7 -1.91 5.52 -0.20
CA GLY A 7 -1.56 6.38 0.92
C GLY A 7 -0.25 5.98 1.57
N ARG A 8 0.32 6.93 2.32
CA ARG A 8 1.50 6.72 3.13
C ARG A 8 1.09 6.53 4.58
N LYS A 9 1.56 5.44 5.21
CA LYS A 9 1.44 5.27 6.66
C LYS A 9 2.32 6.31 7.37
N VAL A 10 1.69 7.24 8.09
CA VAL A 10 2.37 8.31 8.84
C VAL A 10 2.80 7.80 10.21
N GLY A 11 1.89 7.13 10.91
CA GLY A 11 2.13 6.71 12.28
C GLY A 11 0.93 6.04 12.93
N MET A 12 1.03 5.83 14.24
CA MET A 12 -0.04 5.29 15.07
C MET A 12 -0.30 6.25 16.22
N THR A 13 -1.57 6.42 16.57
CA THR A 13 -2.01 7.20 17.74
C THR A 13 -3.19 6.48 18.39
N GLN A 14 -3.77 7.07 19.42
CA GLN A 14 -4.97 6.56 20.07
C GLN A 14 -6.02 7.66 20.14
N ILE A 15 -7.29 7.26 20.01
CA ILE A 15 -8.45 8.14 20.21
C ILE A 15 -9.33 7.55 21.31
N PHE A 16 -10.09 8.41 21.98
CA PHE A 16 -11.12 7.97 22.91
C PHE A 16 -12.46 7.98 22.18
N ASP A 17 -13.23 6.90 22.32
CA ASP A 17 -14.61 6.90 21.87
C ASP A 17 -15.51 7.70 22.84
N GLU A 18 -16.77 7.92 22.45
CA GLU A 18 -17.75 8.62 23.27
C GLU A 18 -18.05 7.92 24.60
N ALA A 19 -17.74 6.63 24.71
CA ALA A 19 -17.87 5.82 25.93
C ALA A 19 -16.59 5.82 26.79
N GLY A 20 -15.56 6.59 26.42
CA GLY A 20 -14.29 6.70 27.14
C GLY A 20 -13.31 5.55 26.92
N LYS A 21 -13.56 4.65 25.97
CA LYS A 21 -12.67 3.55 25.62
C LYS A 21 -11.54 4.02 24.69
N VAL A 22 -10.34 3.52 24.94
CA VAL A 22 -9.16 3.77 24.09
C VAL A 22 -9.23 2.90 22.84
N VAL A 23 -9.17 3.53 21.66
CA VAL A 23 -9.11 2.87 20.36
C VAL A 23 -7.77 3.20 19.69
N PRO A 24 -6.90 2.21 19.42
CA PRO A 24 -5.66 2.43 18.69
C PRO A 24 -5.97 2.66 17.20
N VAL A 25 -5.40 3.71 16.62
CA VAL A 25 -5.61 4.10 15.24
C VAL A 25 -4.30 4.27 14.48
N THR A 26 -4.32 3.98 13.18
CA THR A 26 -3.20 4.22 12.28
C THR A 26 -3.53 5.40 11.37
N VAL A 27 -2.67 6.40 11.35
CA VAL A 27 -2.83 7.58 10.48
C VAL A 27 -2.24 7.28 9.12
N ILE A 28 -3.08 7.38 8.09
CA ILE A 28 -2.71 7.21 6.68
C ILE A 28 -2.92 8.55 5.98
N GLU A 29 -1.85 9.09 5.41
CA GLU A 29 -1.91 10.25 4.53
C GLU A 29 -2.24 9.75 3.12
N ALA A 30 -3.49 9.93 2.71
CA ALA A 30 -3.96 9.53 1.39
C ALA A 30 -4.20 10.78 0.53
N GLY A 31 -3.48 10.88 -0.59
CA GLY A 31 -3.76 11.85 -1.64
C GLY A 31 -2.75 13.01 -1.83
N PRO A 32 -2.93 13.81 -2.90
CA PRO A 32 -3.84 13.55 -4.02
C PRO A 32 -3.35 12.35 -4.87
N CYS A 33 -4.25 11.42 -5.18
CA CYS A 33 -3.97 10.29 -6.08
C CYS A 33 -4.57 10.57 -7.45
N VAL A 34 -3.82 10.44 -8.54
CA VAL A 34 -4.31 10.77 -9.88
C VAL A 34 -4.45 9.51 -10.72
N VAL A 35 -5.54 9.41 -11.49
CA VAL A 35 -5.72 8.33 -12.46
C VAL A 35 -4.78 8.55 -13.65
N VAL A 36 -3.81 7.66 -13.83
CA VAL A 36 -2.80 7.75 -14.90
C VAL A 36 -3.23 6.99 -16.15
N GLN A 37 -3.80 5.79 -15.97
CA GLN A 37 -4.23 4.96 -17.08
C GLN A 37 -5.46 4.14 -16.67
N LYS A 38 -6.39 4.00 -17.62
CA LYS A 38 -7.46 3.02 -17.55
C LYS A 38 -7.11 1.86 -18.49
N LYS A 39 -7.16 0.65 -17.95
CA LYS A 39 -7.02 -0.60 -18.69
C LYS A 39 -8.40 -1.21 -18.88
N THR A 40 -8.65 -1.69 -20.08
CA THR A 40 -9.93 -2.23 -20.53
C THR A 40 -9.75 -3.64 -21.04
N ALA A 41 -10.75 -4.50 -20.84
CA ALA A 41 -10.73 -5.89 -21.30
C ALA A 41 -10.35 -6.05 -22.79
N ASP A 42 -10.80 -5.15 -23.67
CA ASP A 42 -10.56 -5.24 -25.12
C ASP A 42 -9.10 -5.07 -25.54
N LYS A 43 -8.32 -4.28 -24.79
CA LYS A 43 -6.91 -3.98 -25.12
C LYS A 43 -5.93 -4.74 -24.25
N GLU A 44 -6.19 -4.84 -22.95
CA GLU A 44 -5.26 -5.40 -21.97
C GLU A 44 -5.72 -6.76 -21.40
N GLY A 45 -6.92 -7.23 -21.75
CA GLY A 45 -7.46 -8.51 -21.29
C GLY A 45 -8.05 -8.48 -19.88
N TYR A 46 -8.07 -7.32 -19.22
CA TYR A 46 -8.72 -7.11 -17.92
C TYR A 46 -9.04 -5.64 -17.66
N ASP A 47 -10.01 -5.40 -16.78
CA ASP A 47 -10.39 -4.05 -16.34
C ASP A 47 -9.61 -3.64 -15.08
N ALA A 48 -8.90 -2.53 -15.17
CA ALA A 48 -8.17 -1.95 -14.05
C ALA A 48 -7.93 -0.45 -14.19
N VAL A 49 -7.70 0.20 -13.06
CA VAL A 49 -7.30 1.60 -13.00
C VAL A 49 -5.91 1.70 -12.39
N GLN A 50 -5.01 2.40 -13.06
CA GLN A 50 -3.69 2.75 -12.56
C GLN A 50 -3.76 4.11 -11.85
N LEU A 51 -3.44 4.12 -10.57
CA LEU A 51 -3.35 5.33 -9.75
C LEU A 51 -1.90 5.71 -9.52
N GLY A 52 -1.62 7.01 -9.62
CA GLY A 52 -0.37 7.66 -9.27
C GLY A 52 -0.44 8.32 -7.90
N TYR A 53 0.65 8.23 -7.14
CA TYR A 53 0.81 8.92 -5.86
C TYR A 53 2.23 9.47 -5.66
N GLY A 54 2.30 10.63 -5.00
CA GLY A 54 3.54 11.30 -4.58
C GLY A 54 4.22 12.05 -5.73
N GLU A 55 4.06 13.37 -5.75
CA GLU A 55 4.68 14.23 -6.76
C GLU A 55 6.21 14.20 -6.69
N VAL A 56 6.86 14.12 -7.85
CA VAL A 56 8.30 14.00 -7.97
C VAL A 56 8.83 14.88 -9.10
N ALA A 57 9.96 15.54 -8.85
CA ALA A 57 10.66 16.33 -9.86
C ALA A 57 11.13 15.44 -11.03
N ALA A 58 11.04 15.96 -12.26
CA ALA A 58 11.40 15.25 -13.50
C ALA A 58 12.79 14.60 -13.49
N LYS A 59 13.76 15.20 -12.78
CA LYS A 59 15.13 14.68 -12.67
C LYS A 59 15.24 13.31 -11.98
N LYS A 60 14.21 12.89 -11.24
CA LYS A 60 14.19 11.62 -10.51
C LYS A 60 13.46 10.51 -11.28
N LEU A 61 12.84 10.83 -12.42
CA LEU A 61 12.14 9.87 -13.27
C LEU A 61 13.03 9.46 -14.44
N THR A 62 12.88 8.20 -14.85
CA THR A 62 13.52 7.70 -16.06
C THR A 62 12.75 8.18 -17.30
N LYS A 63 13.43 8.22 -18.46
CA LYS A 63 12.82 8.62 -19.74
C LYS A 63 11.50 7.88 -20.10
N PRO A 64 11.39 6.54 -19.95
CA PRO A 64 10.14 5.84 -20.25
C PRO A 64 8.99 6.19 -19.29
N GLU A 65 9.27 6.32 -17.99
CA GLU A 65 8.25 6.70 -16.99
C GLU A 65 7.70 8.10 -17.27
N LYS A 66 8.59 9.03 -17.61
CA LYS A 66 8.22 10.39 -17.99
C LYS A 66 7.31 10.39 -19.24
N GLY A 67 7.68 9.65 -20.28
CA GLY A 67 6.85 9.55 -21.50
C GLY A 67 5.47 8.94 -21.25
N HIS A 68 5.37 7.96 -20.34
CA HIS A 68 4.09 7.37 -19.93
C HIS A 68 3.17 8.40 -19.25
N LEU A 69 3.71 9.17 -18.30
CA LEU A 69 2.97 10.19 -17.56
C LEU A 69 2.60 11.39 -18.43
N GLU A 70 3.50 11.81 -19.33
CA GLU A 70 3.24 12.89 -20.29
C GLU A 70 2.12 12.52 -21.27
N LYS A 71 2.05 11.26 -21.72
CA LYS A 71 0.95 10.77 -22.56
C LYS A 71 -0.41 10.85 -21.86
N ALA A 72 -0.43 10.65 -20.55
CA ALA A 72 -1.64 10.76 -19.74
C ALA A 72 -1.98 12.23 -19.38
N GLY A 73 -1.09 13.19 -19.63
CA GLY A 73 -1.29 14.60 -19.29
C GLY A 73 -1.32 14.88 -17.78
N VAL A 74 -0.77 13.96 -16.98
CA VAL A 74 -0.81 14.02 -15.51
C VAL A 74 0.52 14.49 -14.93
N GLY A 75 0.49 14.96 -13.68
CA GLY A 75 1.68 15.32 -12.94
C GLY A 75 2.68 14.16 -12.79
N LEU A 76 3.95 14.51 -12.61
CA LEU A 76 5.03 13.54 -12.44
C LEU A 76 4.93 12.86 -11.07
N MET A 77 4.66 11.55 -11.05
CA MET A 77 4.38 10.79 -9.82
C MET A 77 5.41 9.70 -9.57
N LYS A 78 5.65 9.37 -8.29
CA LYS A 78 6.64 8.38 -7.87
C LYS A 78 6.11 6.95 -7.89
N HIS A 79 4.89 6.78 -7.40
CA HIS A 79 4.31 5.47 -7.15
C HIS A 79 3.16 5.26 -8.09
N LEU A 80 3.19 4.16 -8.84
CA LEU A 80 2.13 3.73 -9.74
C LEU A 80 1.65 2.35 -9.28
N HIS A 81 0.38 2.24 -8.91
CA HIS A 81 -0.24 0.96 -8.56
C HIS A 81 -1.53 0.76 -9.34
N GLU A 82 -1.76 -0.50 -9.72
CA GLU A 82 -2.97 -0.92 -10.43
C GLU A 82 -3.98 -1.50 -9.45
N PHE A 83 -5.23 -1.11 -9.63
CA PHE A 83 -6.37 -1.64 -8.91
C PHE A 83 -7.33 -2.28 -9.90
N ARG A 84 -7.57 -3.57 -9.74
CA ARG A 84 -8.60 -4.28 -10.51
C ARG A 84 -9.96 -3.90 -9.95
N LEU A 85 -10.76 -3.22 -10.77
CA LEU A 85 -12.09 -2.76 -10.41
C LEU A 85 -13.08 -3.33 -11.41
N GLU A 86 -14.18 -3.89 -10.92
CA GLU A 86 -15.25 -4.47 -11.76
C GLU A 86 -16.03 -3.39 -12.53
N ASP A 87 -15.95 -2.13 -12.11
CA ASP A 87 -16.58 -0.99 -12.78
C ASP A 87 -15.59 0.18 -12.89
N CYS A 88 -14.82 0.18 -13.99
CA CYS A 88 -13.87 1.24 -14.33
C CYS A 88 -14.53 2.40 -15.09
N SER A 89 -15.84 2.34 -15.34
CA SER A 89 -16.55 3.26 -16.26
C SER A 89 -16.60 4.70 -15.75
N ALA A 90 -16.64 4.86 -14.43
CA ALA A 90 -16.83 6.16 -13.78
C ALA A 90 -15.54 6.96 -13.53
N LEU A 91 -14.36 6.41 -13.81
CA LEU A 91 -13.06 7.08 -13.59
C LEU A 91 -12.41 7.39 -14.92
N ASN A 92 -12.11 8.68 -15.13
CA ASN A 92 -11.39 9.17 -16.29
C ASN A 92 -9.91 9.38 -15.97
N VAL A 93 -9.07 9.31 -17.01
CA VAL A 93 -7.65 9.67 -16.88
C VAL A 93 -7.55 11.16 -16.53
N GLY A 94 -6.75 11.47 -15.50
CA GLY A 94 -6.62 12.82 -14.95
C GLY A 94 -7.48 13.10 -13.71
N ASP A 95 -8.43 12.23 -13.36
CA ASP A 95 -9.25 12.42 -12.16
C ASP A 95 -8.39 12.33 -10.89
N VAL A 96 -8.65 13.25 -9.95
CA VAL A 96 -7.97 13.33 -8.66
C VAL A 96 -8.84 12.69 -7.57
N LEU A 97 -8.35 11.59 -7.00
CA LEU A 97 -8.95 10.90 -5.86
C LEU A 97 -8.35 11.40 -4.54
N LYS A 98 -9.23 11.80 -3.62
CA LYS A 98 -8.91 12.23 -2.26
C LYS A 98 -9.44 11.22 -1.24
N ALA A 99 -9.03 11.37 0.02
CA ALA A 99 -9.51 10.52 1.12
C ALA A 99 -11.04 10.55 1.31
N ASP A 100 -11.70 11.63 0.88
CA ASP A 100 -13.15 11.86 0.97
C ASP A 100 -14.01 10.80 0.24
N VAL A 101 -13.39 9.95 -0.58
CA VAL A 101 -14.11 8.84 -1.23
C VAL A 101 -14.58 7.79 -0.23
N PHE A 102 -13.93 7.67 0.93
CA PHE A 102 -14.32 6.73 1.99
C PHE A 102 -15.28 7.40 2.98
N LYS A 103 -16.29 6.64 3.40
CA LYS A 103 -17.20 7.09 4.45
C LYS A 103 -16.74 6.57 5.81
N GLU A 104 -17.02 7.33 6.86
CA GLU A 104 -16.80 6.89 8.23
C GLU A 104 -17.56 5.59 8.51
N GLY A 105 -16.92 4.65 9.21
CA GLY A 105 -17.47 3.32 9.49
C GLY A 105 -17.34 2.29 8.35
N GLU A 106 -16.85 2.69 7.17
CA GLU A 106 -16.59 1.76 6.06
C GLU A 106 -15.43 0.83 6.40
N ARG A 107 -15.62 -0.49 6.20
CA ARG A 107 -14.54 -1.47 6.36
C ARG A 107 -13.65 -1.43 5.13
N VAL A 108 -12.34 -1.35 5.35
CA VAL A 108 -11.35 -1.23 4.29
C VAL A 108 -10.33 -2.37 4.35
N ASP A 109 -9.90 -2.82 3.17
CA ASP A 109 -8.78 -3.74 3.02
C ASP A 109 -7.50 -2.93 2.80
N VAL A 110 -6.45 -3.21 3.58
CA VAL A 110 -5.18 -2.48 3.52
C VAL A 110 -4.06 -3.43 3.11
N THR A 111 -3.41 -3.12 2.00
CA THR A 111 -2.23 -3.85 1.51
C THR A 111 -0.99 -2.96 1.62
N GLY A 112 0.12 -3.54 2.07
CA GLY A 112 1.39 -2.84 2.16
C GLY A 112 2.56 -3.79 2.31
N ILE A 113 3.76 -3.30 2.02
CA ILE A 113 4.99 -4.07 2.21
C ILE A 113 5.33 -4.05 3.70
N SER A 114 5.47 -5.23 4.30
CA SER A 114 5.85 -5.37 5.71
C SER A 114 7.31 -4.96 5.94
N LYS A 115 7.66 -4.65 7.19
CA LYS A 115 9.05 -4.32 7.54
C LYS A 115 9.92 -5.55 7.36
N GLY A 116 10.99 -5.41 6.58
CA GLY A 116 12.01 -6.45 6.45
C GLY A 116 12.72 -6.68 7.79
N HIS A 117 13.02 -7.95 8.09
CA HIS A 117 13.72 -8.36 9.31
C HIS A 117 15.12 -8.96 9.05
N GLY A 118 15.62 -8.87 7.80
CA GLY A 118 16.89 -9.45 7.38
C GLY A 118 16.88 -10.98 7.33
N TYR A 119 18.06 -11.60 7.28
CA TYR A 119 18.19 -13.05 7.44
C TYR A 119 17.83 -13.43 8.88
N ALA A 120 16.67 -14.08 9.06
CA ALA A 120 16.14 -14.48 10.35
C ALA A 120 16.31 -15.99 10.58
N GLY A 121 16.83 -16.36 11.76
CA GLY A 121 16.91 -17.77 12.18
C GLY A 121 15.53 -18.41 12.42
N VAL A 122 15.51 -19.74 12.53
CA VAL A 122 14.30 -20.57 12.55
C VAL A 122 13.32 -20.17 13.66
N VAL A 123 13.83 -19.90 14.87
CA VAL A 123 12.99 -19.47 16.00
C VAL A 123 12.25 -18.17 15.71
N LYS A 124 12.91 -17.16 15.12
CA LYS A 124 12.28 -15.86 14.82
C LYS A 124 11.33 -15.94 13.63
N ARG A 125 11.64 -16.77 12.62
CA ARG A 125 10.87 -16.84 11.38
C ARG A 125 9.65 -17.76 11.49
N TRP A 126 9.78 -18.85 12.25
CA TRP A 126 8.80 -19.94 12.27
C TRP A 126 8.30 -20.30 13.67
N ASN A 127 8.69 -19.53 14.70
CA ASN A 127 8.34 -19.80 16.11
C ASN A 127 8.76 -21.21 16.58
N ALA A 128 9.86 -21.75 16.06
CA ALA A 128 10.39 -23.03 16.51
C ALA A 128 10.80 -22.99 18.01
N GLY A 129 10.69 -24.14 18.68
CA GLY A 129 11.15 -24.31 20.05
C GLY A 129 12.67 -24.15 20.18
N ARG A 130 13.13 -23.93 21.41
CA ARG A 130 14.55 -23.96 21.77
C ARG A 130 14.90 -25.28 22.45
N THR A 131 16.13 -25.75 22.29
CA THR A 131 16.63 -26.89 23.08
C THR A 131 17.03 -26.43 24.49
N PRO A 132 17.22 -27.35 25.45
CA PRO A 132 17.63 -27.01 26.82
C PRO A 132 18.89 -26.16 26.86
N THR A 133 18.92 -25.17 27.76
CA THR A 133 20.05 -24.24 27.93
C THR A 133 21.06 -24.67 28.99
N SER A 134 20.79 -25.79 29.68
CA SER A 134 21.64 -26.38 30.72
C SER A 134 21.82 -27.89 30.46
N HIS A 135 22.56 -28.58 31.33
CA HIS A 135 22.81 -30.02 31.27
C HIS A 135 23.44 -30.52 29.96
N GLY A 136 24.45 -29.81 29.45
CA GLY A 136 25.25 -30.28 28.31
C GLY A 136 24.64 -30.04 26.92
N GLY A 137 23.55 -29.28 26.79
CA GLY A 137 22.86 -29.04 25.50
C GLY A 137 23.58 -28.12 24.48
N GLY A 138 24.81 -27.68 24.76
CA GLY A 138 25.56 -26.81 23.83
C GLY A 138 26.12 -27.58 22.63
N PRO A 139 26.25 -26.96 21.43
CA PRO A 139 25.99 -25.57 21.03
C PRO A 139 24.63 -25.34 20.33
N VAL A 140 23.68 -26.28 20.40
CA VAL A 140 22.49 -26.33 19.52
C VAL A 140 21.24 -25.63 20.09
N HIS A 141 21.40 -24.72 21.04
CA HIS A 141 20.29 -24.06 21.78
C HIS A 141 19.19 -23.44 20.91
N ARG A 142 19.58 -22.95 19.72
CA ARG A 142 18.68 -22.27 18.76
C ARG A 142 18.72 -22.89 17.38
N HIS A 143 19.34 -24.06 17.27
CA HIS A 143 19.40 -24.84 16.04
C HIS A 143 18.20 -25.78 16.01
N ALA A 144 17.68 -26.02 14.81
CA ALA A 144 16.62 -27.01 14.57
C ALA A 144 17.23 -28.41 14.58
#